data_AF-A0A5E6RKG8-F1
#
_entry.id   AF-A0A5E6RKG8-F1
#
_cell.length_a   1.000
_cell.length_b   1.000
_cell.length_c   1.000
_cell.angle_alpha   90.00
_cell.angle_beta   90.00
_cell.angle_gamma   90.00
#
_symmetry.space_group_name_H-M   'P 1'
#
loop_
_entity.id
_entity.type
_entity.pdbx_description
1 polymer ?
#
loop_
_entity_poly.entity_id
_entity_poly.type
_entity_poly.pdbx_seq_one_letter_code
_entity_poly.pdbx_strand_id
1 'polypeptide(L)'
;MFARVVIGLLIGLVAGFVEALGPSLSKRWQNISEVLISLLGLAFVVSSFMFGVIYGVMAIAEITIGFYAYSKAFRSKKAHS
;
A
#
# COMPACT_ATOMS: atom_id res chain seq x y z
N MET A 1 10.06 -10.96 -13.30
CA MET A 1 10.20 -10.71 -11.84
C MET A 1 10.13 -9.21 -11.55
N PHE A 2 11.01 -8.38 -12.11
CA PHE A 2 10.97 -6.91 -11.96
C PHE A 2 9.62 -6.26 -12.32
N ALA A 3 9.01 -6.67 -13.44
CA ALA A 3 7.71 -6.17 -13.87
C ALA A 3 6.58 -6.36 -12.83
N ARG A 4 6.64 -7.43 -12.01
CA ARG A 4 5.61 -7.68 -10.98
C ARG A 4 5.80 -6.84 -9.72
N VAL A 5 7.06 -6.56 -9.37
CA VAL A 5 7.41 -5.59 -8.32
C VAL A 5 7.00 -4.19 -8.74
N VAL A 6 7.26 -3.82 -10.00
CA VAL A 6 6.82 -2.53 -10.58
C VAL A 6 5.29 -2.41 -10.59
N ILE A 7 4.56 -3.48 -10.88
CA ILE A 7 3.10 -3.48 -10.81
C ILE A 7 2.61 -3.33 -9.36
N GLY A 8 3.17 -4.07 -8.41
CA GLY A 8 2.83 -3.91 -6.98
C GLY A 8 3.10 -2.49 -6.47
N LEU A 9 4.23 -1.92 -6.86
CA LEU A 9 4.62 -0.54 -6.55
C LEU A 9 3.67 0.48 -7.19
N LEU A 10 3.31 0.31 -8.47
CA LEU A 10 2.39 1.21 -9.17
C LEU A 10 1.01 1.19 -8.51
N ILE A 11 0.53 0.03 -8.08
CA ILE A 11 -0.80 -0.04 -7.46
C ILE A 11 -0.74 0.53 -6.03
N GLY A 12 0.32 0.29 -5.27
CA GLY A 12 0.56 0.94 -3.97
C GLY A 12 0.72 2.47 -4.08
N LEU A 13 1.31 2.96 -5.17
CA LEU A 13 1.49 4.38 -5.43
C LEU A 13 0.16 5.04 -5.83
N VAL A 14 -0.61 4.42 -6.73
CA VAL A 14 -1.95 4.89 -7.11
C VAL A 14 -2.89 4.91 -5.90
N ALA A 15 -2.84 3.86 -5.09
CA ALA A 15 -3.55 3.75 -3.81
C ALA A 15 -3.24 4.92 -2.87
N GLY A 16 -1.95 5.14 -2.57
CA GLY A 16 -1.52 6.23 -1.69
C GLY A 16 -1.83 7.62 -2.27
N PHE A 17 -1.84 7.77 -3.59
CA PHE A 17 -2.21 9.02 -4.26
C PHE A 17 -3.71 9.32 -4.17
N VAL A 18 -4.57 8.29 -4.33
CA VAL A 18 -6.02 8.39 -4.13
C VAL A 18 -6.34 8.74 -2.68
N GLU A 19 -5.63 8.15 -1.72
CA GLU A 19 -5.81 8.44 -0.30
C GLU A 19 -5.30 9.85 0.07
N ALA A 20 -4.21 10.31 -0.55
CA ALA A 20 -3.71 11.68 -0.40
C ALA A 20 -4.64 12.74 -1.03
N LEU A 21 -5.36 12.41 -2.11
CA LEU A 21 -6.46 13.22 -2.68
C LEU A 21 -7.79 13.06 -1.92
N GLY A 22 -7.85 12.15 -0.95
CA GLY A 22 -9.03 11.85 -0.14
C GLY A 22 -9.79 13.04 0.47
N PRO A 23 -9.17 14.19 0.85
CA PRO A 23 -9.91 15.30 1.45
C PRO A 23 -10.99 15.92 0.53
N SER A 24 -10.91 15.72 -0.80
CA SER A 24 -11.89 16.23 -1.77
C SER A 24 -12.86 15.17 -2.30
N LEU A 25 -12.74 13.90 -1.89
CA LEU A 25 -13.54 12.78 -2.40
C LEU A 25 -14.60 12.31 -1.38
N SER A 26 -15.76 11.90 -1.87
CA SER A 26 -16.88 11.50 -1.02
C SER A 26 -16.54 10.29 -0.14
N LYS A 27 -17.13 10.21 1.05
CA LYS A 27 -16.92 9.11 2.04
C LYS A 27 -17.06 7.70 1.44
N ARG A 28 -17.90 7.55 0.41
CA ARG A 28 -18.08 6.28 -0.31
C ARG A 28 -16.82 5.87 -1.09
N TRP A 29 -16.15 6.84 -1.72
CA TRP A 29 -14.91 6.59 -2.44
C TRP A 29 -13.76 6.25 -1.48
N GLN A 30 -13.65 6.96 -0.35
CA GLN A 30 -12.64 6.64 0.69
C GLN A 30 -12.75 5.18 1.16
N ASN A 31 -13.94 4.71 1.53
CA ASN A 31 -14.16 3.32 1.93
C ASN A 31 -13.82 2.31 0.82
N ILE A 32 -14.18 2.61 -0.44
CA ILE A 32 -13.86 1.73 -1.56
C ILE A 32 -12.34 1.64 -1.74
N SER A 33 -11.62 2.77 -1.68
CA SER A 33 -10.16 2.77 -1.78
C SER A 33 -9.51 2.00 -0.63
N GLU A 34 -9.94 2.18 0.62
CA GLU A 34 -9.36 1.46 1.77
C GLU A 34 -9.50 -0.07 1.63
N VAL A 35 -10.68 -0.53 1.22
CA VAL A 35 -10.93 -1.96 0.97
C VAL A 35 -10.09 -2.47 -0.20
N LEU A 36 -9.99 -1.70 -1.29
CA LEU A 36 -9.24 -2.08 -2.47
C LEU A 36 -7.75 -2.23 -2.15
N ILE A 37 -7.17 -1.27 -1.41
CA ILE A 37 -5.76 -1.25 -1.00
C ILE A 37 -5.44 -2.46 -0.12
N SER A 38 -6.31 -2.73 0.86
CA SER A 38 -6.18 -3.87 1.76
C SER A 38 -6.20 -5.20 1.00
N LEU A 39 -7.15 -5.34 0.06
CA LEU A 39 -7.27 -6.53 -0.78
C LEU A 39 -6.03 -6.74 -1.66
N LEU A 40 -5.47 -5.66 -2.17
CA LEU A 40 -4.32 -5.69 -3.04
C LEU A 40 -3.02 -6.05 -2.30
N GLY A 41 -2.83 -5.50 -1.11
CA GLY A 41 -1.72 -5.86 -0.23
C GLY A 41 -1.78 -7.35 0.14
N LEU A 42 -2.96 -7.86 0.48
CA LEU A 42 -3.17 -9.27 0.78
C LEU A 42 -2.87 -10.16 -0.43
N ALA A 43 -3.39 -9.80 -1.61
CA ALA A 43 -3.16 -10.54 -2.84
C ALA A 43 -1.67 -10.57 -3.23
N PHE A 44 -0.95 -9.47 -3.03
CA PHE A 44 0.49 -9.39 -3.27
C PHE A 44 1.28 -10.31 -2.34
N VAL A 45 0.95 -10.32 -1.03
CA VAL A 45 1.58 -11.22 -0.06
C VAL A 45 1.34 -12.67 -0.44
N VAL A 46 0.07 -13.06 -0.63
CA VAL A 46 -0.29 -14.45 -0.98
C VAL A 46 0.37 -14.88 -2.29
N SER A 47 0.38 -14.02 -3.31
CA SER A 47 1.05 -14.31 -4.59
C SER A 47 2.56 -14.47 -4.43
N SER A 48 3.19 -13.74 -3.51
CA SER A 48 4.63 -13.83 -3.26
C SER A 48 5.04 -15.19 -2.68
N PHE A 49 4.19 -15.81 -1.85
CA PHE A 49 4.44 -17.16 -1.34
C PHE A 49 4.43 -18.24 -2.44
N MET A 50 3.77 -18.00 -3.58
CA MET A 50 3.81 -18.92 -4.72
C MET A 50 5.20 -19.03 -5.37
N PHE A 51 6.06 -18.03 -5.16
CA PHE A 51 7.45 -18.03 -5.65
C PHE A 51 8.44 -18.60 -4.63
N GLY A 52 7.98 -18.85 -3.40
CA GLY A 52 8.78 -19.37 -2.31
C GLY A 52 8.63 -18.56 -1.02
N VAL A 53 8.89 -19.22 0.11
CA VAL A 53 8.70 -18.66 1.46
C VAL A 53 9.53 -17.39 1.68
N ILE A 54 10.76 -17.35 1.15
CA ILE A 54 11.66 -16.18 1.27
C ILE A 54 11.02 -14.94 0.63
N TYR A 55 10.39 -15.08 -0.53
CA TYR A 55 9.71 -13.97 -1.22
C TYR A 55 8.46 -13.50 -0.48
N GLY A 56 7.70 -14.44 0.11
CA GLY A 56 6.56 -14.11 0.96
C GLY A 56 6.97 -13.30 2.19
N VAL A 57 8.02 -13.71 2.90
CA VAL A 57 8.56 -12.99 4.05
C VAL A 57 9.08 -11.60 3.65
N MET A 58 9.77 -11.50 2.51
CA MET A 58 10.27 -10.23 1.98
C MET A 58 9.13 -9.26 1.64
N ALA A 59 8.05 -9.74 1.02
CA ALA A 59 6.88 -8.93 0.71
C ALA A 59 6.21 -8.35 1.97
N ILE A 60 6.12 -9.14 3.05
CA ILE A 60 5.61 -8.67 4.34
C ILE A 60 6.52 -7.57 4.90
N ALA A 61 7.85 -7.78 4.86
CA ALA A 61 8.82 -6.78 5.32
C ALA A 61 8.71 -5.48 4.51
N GLU A 62 8.56 -5.57 3.20
CA GLU A 62 8.46 -4.43 2.28
C GLU A 62 7.19 -3.60 2.53
N ILE A 63 6.04 -4.26 2.71
CA ILE A 63 4.78 -3.58 3.11
C ILE A 63 4.93 -2.91 4.48
N THR A 64 5.56 -3.59 5.44
CA THR A 64 5.76 -3.05 6.80
C THR A 64 6.65 -1.81 6.80
N ILE A 65 7.75 -1.84 6.05
CA ILE A 65 8.66 -0.69 5.89
C ILE A 65 7.95 0.45 5.16
N GLY A 66 7.20 0.14 4.09
CA GLY A 66 6.39 1.13 3.36
C GLY A 66 5.37 1.83 4.26
N PHE A 67 4.66 1.07 5.09
CA PHE A 67 3.70 1.62 6.06
C PHE A 67 4.40 2.48 7.13
N TYR A 68 5.55 2.04 7.63
CA TYR A 68 6.34 2.81 8.59
C TYR A 68 6.84 4.13 7.99
N ALA A 69 7.34 4.10 6.76
CA ALA A 69 7.79 5.28 6.03
C ALA A 69 6.63 6.25 5.74
N TYR A 70 5.48 5.74 5.29
CA TYR A 70 4.26 6.52 5.10
C TYR A 70 3.82 7.18 6.41
N SER A 71 3.74 6.41 7.49
CA SER A 71 3.37 6.94 8.82
C SER A 71 4.36 8.02 9.27
N LYS A 72 5.67 7.82 9.10
CA LYS A 72 6.66 8.85 9.46
C LYS A 72 6.52 10.12 8.62
N ALA A 73 6.32 9.99 7.31
CA ALA A 73 6.24 11.12 6.39
C ALA A 73 4.93 11.92 6.52
N PHE A 74 3.79 11.24 6.70
CA PHE A 74 2.47 11.87 6.71
C PHE A 74 1.94 12.18 8.12
N ARG A 75 2.31 11.41 9.15
CA ARG A 75 1.91 11.68 10.54
C ARG A 75 2.68 12.87 11.14
N SER A 76 3.86 13.20 10.60
CA SER A 76 4.59 14.42 10.97
C SER A 76 3.90 15.71 10.49
N LYS A 77 3.01 15.65 9.48
CA LYS A 77 2.25 16.83 9.01
C LYS A 77 0.96 17.07 9.80
N LYS A 78 0.40 16.06 10.47
CA LYS A 78 -0.85 16.20 11.25
C LYS A 78 -0.65 16.79 12.65
N ALA A 79 0.59 16.89 13.14
CA ALA A 79 0.89 17.46 14.45
C ALA A 79 1.14 18.99 14.43
N HIS A 80 1.03 19.64 13.27
CA HIS A 80 1.31 21.07 13.07
C HIS A 80 0.18 21.81 12.35
N SER A 81 -1.06 21.36 12.53
CA SER A 81 -2.30 22.05 12.11
C SER A 81 -3.26 22.15 13.28
#